data_AF-A0A953P1G7-F1
#
_entry.id   AF-A0A953P1G7-F1
#
_cell.length_a   1.000
_cell.length_b   1.000
_cell.length_c   1.000
_cell.angle_alpha   90.00
_cell.angle_beta   90.00
_cell.angle_gamma   90.00
#
_symmetry.space_group_name_H-M   'P 1'
#
loop_
_entity.id
_entity.type
_entity.pdbx_description
1 polymer ?
#
loop_
_entity_poly.entity_id
_entity_poly.type
_entity_poly.pdbx_seq_one_letter_code
_entity_poly.pdbx_strand_id
1 'polypeptide(L)'
;MNEESQGRLPGPVARLIRCGLSRDEVFNIIINPRILKHCTSKRQPLSKEESERAIRAVRILARAQAVMGSQASALSWLRKPRKRFADRPPIEMLSTEPGGRLVEQMLIQIDEGMFA
;
A
#
# COMPACT_ATOMS: atom_id res chain seq x y z
N MET A 1 33.94 -10.29 -12.94
CA MET A 1 32.93 -10.92 -12.05
C MET A 1 31.64 -10.14 -12.23
N ASN A 2 30.67 -10.76 -12.92
CA ASN A 2 29.37 -10.18 -13.28
C ASN A 2 28.32 -10.80 -12.37
N GLU A 3 27.68 -10.06 -11.45
CA GLU A 3 26.58 -10.67 -10.67
C GLU A 3 25.53 -9.75 -10.01
N GLU A 4 25.42 -8.45 -10.34
CA GLU A 4 24.41 -7.58 -9.69
C GLU A 4 23.38 -6.94 -10.64
N SER A 5 22.98 -7.64 -11.70
CA SER A 5 21.92 -7.19 -12.62
C SER A 5 20.48 -7.45 -12.12
N GLN A 6 20.26 -7.55 -10.81
CA GLN A 6 18.91 -7.65 -10.23
C GLN A 6 18.36 -6.24 -9.97
N GLY A 7 17.44 -5.79 -10.83
CA GLY A 7 16.79 -4.47 -10.70
C GLY A 7 16.15 -4.29 -9.31
N ARG A 8 16.83 -3.54 -8.43
CA ARG A 8 16.41 -3.32 -7.05
C ARG A 8 15.18 -2.42 -7.05
N LEU A 9 14.01 -3.01 -6.81
CA LEU A 9 12.78 -2.24 -6.59
C LEU A 9 13.02 -1.24 -5.42
N PRO A 10 12.43 -0.03 -5.48
CA PRO A 10 12.53 0.95 -4.40
C PRO A 10 12.15 0.33 -3.04
N GLY A 11 12.88 0.66 -1.97
CA GLY A 11 12.74 0.02 -0.66
C GLY A 11 11.29 -0.13 -0.15
N PRO A 12 10.44 0.91 -0.23
CA PRO A 12 9.03 0.82 0.15
C PRO A 12 8.22 -0.18 -0.71
N VAL A 13 8.43 -0.17 -2.03
CA VAL A 13 7.78 -1.10 -2.98
C VAL A 13 8.19 -2.54 -2.68
N ALA A 14 9.48 -2.77 -2.46
CA ALA A 14 10.00 -4.08 -2.09
C ALA A 14 9.43 -4.59 -0.76
N ARG A 15 9.14 -3.69 0.19
CA ARG A 15 8.51 -4.07 1.47
C ARG A 15 7.05 -4.48 1.27
N LEU A 16 6.28 -3.75 0.46
CA LEU A 16 4.88 -4.09 0.18
C LEU A 16 4.73 -5.47 -0.48
N ILE A 17 5.58 -5.77 -1.46
CA ILE A 17 5.58 -7.08 -2.14
C ILE A 17 5.96 -8.21 -1.18
N ARG A 18 6.98 -8.01 -0.34
CA ARG A 18 7.36 -9.00 0.69
C ARG A 18 6.25 -9.23 1.72
N CYS A 19 5.44 -8.22 1.98
CA CYS A 19 4.28 -8.33 2.87
C CYS A 19 3.04 -8.94 2.18
N GLY A 20 3.14 -9.43 0.93
CA GLY A 20 2.09 -10.20 0.26
C GLY A 20 1.09 -9.37 -0.56
N LEU A 21 1.38 -8.09 -0.81
CA LEU A 21 0.64 -7.34 -1.82
C LEU A 21 1.08 -7.78 -3.21
N SER A 22 0.10 -7.95 -4.10
CA SER A 22 0.33 -8.23 -5.52
C SER A 22 0.93 -7.02 -6.21
N ARG A 23 1.68 -7.24 -7.30
CA ARG A 23 2.24 -6.14 -8.09
C ARG A 23 1.16 -5.14 -8.50
N ASP A 24 0.02 -5.63 -8.98
CA ASP A 24 -1.11 -4.80 -9.41
C ASP A 24 -1.69 -3.93 -8.28
N GLU A 25 -1.76 -4.44 -7.05
CA GLU A 25 -2.22 -3.67 -5.90
C GLU A 25 -1.22 -2.56 -5.56
N VAL A 26 0.06 -2.90 -5.52
CA VAL A 26 1.13 -1.92 -5.28
C VAL A 26 1.14 -0.85 -6.37
N PHE A 27 0.90 -1.24 -7.63
CA PHE A 27 0.79 -0.30 -8.73
C PHE A 27 -0.44 0.59 -8.63
N ASN A 28 -1.60 0.06 -8.27
CA ASN A 28 -2.82 0.84 -8.12
C ASN A 28 -2.70 1.89 -6.99
N ILE A 29 -1.95 1.58 -5.94
CA ILE A 29 -1.71 2.50 -4.83
C ILE A 29 -0.68 3.57 -5.20
N ILE A 30 0.38 3.21 -5.92
CA ILE A 30 1.57 4.07 -6.11
C ILE A 30 1.50 4.88 -7.43
N ILE A 31 1.07 4.26 -8.52
CA ILE A 31 1.29 4.76 -9.89
C ILE A 31 0.00 5.34 -10.51
N ASN A 32 0.12 6.52 -11.11
CA ASN A 32 -0.86 7.00 -12.10
C ASN A 32 -0.71 6.14 -13.38
N PRO A 33 -1.76 5.49 -13.90
CA PRO A 33 -1.67 4.50 -14.98
C PRO A 33 -0.92 4.96 -16.25
N ARG A 34 -0.74 6.27 -16.49
CA ARG A 34 0.06 6.78 -17.61
C ARG A 34 1.58 6.55 -17.48
N ILE A 35 2.12 6.50 -16.26
CA ILE A 35 3.58 6.38 -16.02
C ILE A 35 4.05 4.91 -16.04
N LEU A 36 3.12 3.96 -15.91
CA LEU A 36 3.35 2.52 -15.81
C LEU A 36 4.11 1.92 -17.01
N LYS A 37 3.86 2.46 -18.22
CA LYS A 37 4.57 2.05 -19.44
C LYS A 37 5.99 2.62 -19.54
N HIS A 38 6.28 3.77 -18.91
CA HIS A 38 7.56 4.46 -19.08
C HIS A 38 8.56 4.15 -17.97
N CYS A 39 8.13 4.10 -16.69
CA CYS A 39 9.05 3.86 -15.56
C CYS A 39 9.61 2.42 -15.53
N THR A 40 8.77 1.41 -15.78
CA THR A 40 9.20 0.00 -15.80
C THR A 40 10.18 -0.28 -16.95
N SER A 41 10.03 0.45 -18.06
CA SER A 41 10.92 0.34 -19.22
C SER A 41 12.24 1.09 -19.02
N LYS A 42 12.26 2.20 -18.27
CA LYS A 42 13.42 3.09 -18.17
C LYS A 42 14.19 3.07 -16.84
N ARG A 43 13.86 2.20 -15.88
CA ARG A 43 14.52 2.14 -14.56
C ARG A 43 14.57 3.52 -13.87
N GLN A 44 13.54 4.35 -14.06
CA GLN A 44 13.50 5.66 -13.41
C GLN A 44 13.13 5.51 -11.93
N PRO A 45 13.77 6.29 -11.03
CA PRO A 45 13.40 6.33 -9.62
C PRO A 45 11.96 6.84 -9.47
N LEU A 46 11.29 6.42 -8.38
CA LEU A 46 9.96 6.93 -8.04
C LEU A 46 10.01 8.45 -7.91
N SER A 47 8.97 9.13 -8.40
CA SER A 47 8.78 10.55 -8.09
C SER A 47 8.64 10.75 -6.57
N LYS A 48 8.73 12.00 -6.13
CA LYS A 48 8.47 12.35 -4.74
C LYS A 48 7.07 11.92 -4.30
N GLU A 49 6.05 12.20 -5.11
CA GLU A 49 4.66 11.83 -4.83
C GLU A 49 4.47 10.30 -4.78
N GLU A 50 5.11 9.58 -5.69
CA GLU A 50 5.04 8.10 -5.72
C GLU A 50 5.73 7.49 -4.49
N SER A 51 6.88 8.04 -4.10
CA SER A 51 7.58 7.64 -2.87
C SER A 51 6.73 7.88 -1.63
N GLU A 52 6.07 9.04 -1.54
CA GLU A 52 5.16 9.37 -0.45
C GLU A 52 3.96 8.42 -0.38
N ARG A 53 3.35 8.07 -1.52
CA ARG A 53 2.28 7.06 -1.57
C ARG A 53 2.78 5.69 -1.10
N ALA A 54 3.97 5.28 -1.55
CA ALA A 54 4.55 3.99 -1.17
C ALA A 54 4.83 3.92 0.35
N ILE A 55 5.38 5.00 0.92
CA ILE A 55 5.62 5.12 2.36
C ILE A 55 4.31 5.07 3.14
N ARG A 56 3.26 5.76 2.67
CA ARG A 56 1.92 5.70 3.27
C ARG A 56 1.38 4.28 3.30
N ALA A 57 1.46 3.57 2.18
CA ALA A 57 0.99 2.19 2.08
C ALA A 57 1.73 1.27 3.07
N VAL A 58 3.06 1.42 3.18
CA VAL A 58 3.88 0.66 4.14
C VAL A 58 3.45 0.93 5.58
N ARG A 59 3.22 2.20 5.93
CA ARG A 59 2.77 2.59 7.27
C ARG A 59 1.40 1.99 7.62
N ILE A 60 0.44 2.11 6.72
CA ILE A 60 -0.91 1.57 6.93
C ILE A 60 -0.87 0.05 7.04
N LEU A 61 -0.10 -0.63 6.20
CA LEU A 61 0.04 -2.08 6.28
C LEU A 61 0.64 -2.52 7.61
N ALA A 62 1.71 -1.87 8.06
CA ALA A 62 2.33 -2.17 9.35
C ALA A 62 1.34 -1.96 10.52
N ARG A 63 0.52 -0.90 10.44
CA ARG A 63 -0.52 -0.63 11.44
C ARG A 63 -1.63 -1.67 11.39
N ALA A 64 -2.12 -2.02 10.20
CA ALA A 64 -3.11 -3.07 10.02
C ALA A 64 -2.60 -4.42 10.54
N GLN A 65 -1.31 -4.73 10.37
CA GLN A 65 -0.69 -5.93 10.94
C GLN A 65 -0.72 -5.92 12.48
N ALA A 66 -0.41 -4.78 13.10
CA ALA A 66 -0.47 -4.64 14.55
C ALA A 66 -1.90 -4.83 15.08
N VAL A 67 -2.88 -4.18 14.46
CA VAL A 67 -4.29 -4.24 14.90
C VAL A 67 -4.93 -5.61 14.63
N MET A 68 -4.62 -6.25 13.50
CA MET A 68 -5.23 -7.53 13.10
C MET A 68 -4.46 -8.76 13.61
N GLY A 69 -3.29 -8.58 14.23
CA GLY A 69 -2.46 -9.63 14.81
C GLY A 69 -1.69 -10.51 13.81
N SER A 70 -1.94 -10.40 12.50
CA SER A 70 -1.16 -11.14 11.49
C SER A 70 -1.14 -10.43 10.13
N GLN A 71 -0.12 -10.74 9.33
CA GLN A 71 -0.02 -10.26 7.95
C GLN A 71 -1.18 -10.72 7.07
N ALA A 72 -1.60 -11.99 7.18
CA ALA A 72 -2.71 -12.51 6.39
C ALA A 72 -4.03 -11.82 6.74
N SER A 73 -4.30 -11.62 8.03
CA SER A 73 -5.48 -10.90 8.52
C SER A 73 -5.49 -9.44 8.07
N ALA A 74 -4.34 -8.77 8.12
CA ALA A 74 -4.20 -7.38 7.66
C ALA A 74 -4.50 -7.23 6.17
N LEU A 75 -3.93 -8.09 5.33
CA LEU A 75 -4.21 -8.07 3.89
C LEU A 75 -5.69 -8.37 3.59
N SER A 76 -6.25 -9.39 4.25
CA SER A 76 -7.67 -9.71 4.12
C SER A 76 -8.56 -8.53 4.52
N TRP A 77 -8.20 -7.84 5.61
CA TRP A 77 -8.91 -6.65 6.06
C TRP A 77 -8.84 -5.49 5.07
N LEU A 78 -7.65 -5.24 4.50
CA LEU A 78 -7.39 -4.17 3.52
C LEU A 78 -8.07 -4.42 2.17
N ARG A 79 -8.28 -5.69 1.79
CA ARG A 79 -8.94 -6.10 0.54
C ARG A 79 -10.46 -6.21 0.68
N LYS A 80 -11.00 -6.26 1.90
CA LYS A 80 -12.44 -6.42 2.12
C LYS A 80 -13.17 -5.07 1.99
N PRO A 81 -14.21 -4.96 1.15
CA PRO A 81 -15.09 -3.80 1.06
C PRO A 81 -15.58 -3.30 2.42
N ARG A 82 -15.63 -1.98 2.59
CA ARG A 82 -16.18 -1.34 3.79
C ARG A 82 -17.25 -0.33 3.39
N LYS A 83 -18.41 -0.39 4.03
CA LYS A 83 -19.50 0.58 3.86
C LYS A 83 -19.03 2.03 4.02
N ARG A 84 -18.12 2.27 4.99
CA ARG A 84 -17.51 3.58 5.25
C ARG A 84 -16.74 4.16 4.05
N PHE A 85 -16.32 3.33 3.10
CA PHE A 85 -15.62 3.73 1.88
C PHE A 85 -16.48 3.58 0.62
N ALA A 86 -17.82 3.60 0.77
CA ALA A 86 -18.77 3.36 -0.31
C ALA A 86 -18.54 1.98 -0.98
N ASP A 87 -18.41 0.95 -0.13
CA ASP A 87 -18.16 -0.45 -0.52
C ASP A 87 -16.87 -0.68 -1.32
N ARG A 88 -15.94 0.29 -1.26
CA ARG A 88 -14.58 0.10 -1.75
C ARG A 88 -13.68 -0.52 -0.68
N PRO A 89 -12.66 -1.28 -1.09
CA PRO A 89 -11.69 -1.83 -0.16
C PRO A 89 -10.75 -0.72 0.37
N PRO A 90 -10.33 -0.76 1.65
CA PRO A 90 -9.41 0.22 2.23
C PRO A 90 -8.12 0.43 1.42
N ILE A 91 -7.63 -0.61 0.75
CA ILE A 91 -6.41 -0.55 -0.07
C ILE A 91 -6.50 0.48 -1.22
N GLU A 92 -7.69 0.68 -1.79
CA GLU A 92 -7.90 1.67 -2.87
C GLU A 92 -7.81 3.11 -2.37
N MET A 93 -8.14 3.33 -1.09
CA MET A 93 -8.12 4.66 -0.47
C MET A 93 -6.68 5.17 -0.28
N LEU A 94 -5.67 4.29 -0.30
CA LEU A 94 -4.27 4.62 -0.02
C LEU A 94 -3.59 5.43 -1.13
N SER A 95 -4.20 5.46 -2.32
CA SER A 95 -3.76 6.24 -3.49
C SER A 95 -3.70 7.75 -3.22
N THR A 96 -4.51 8.22 -2.27
CA THR A 96 -4.57 9.62 -1.84
C THR A 96 -4.18 9.77 -0.38
N GLU A 97 -3.68 10.95 -0.02
CA GLU A 97 -3.35 11.25 1.37
C GLU A 97 -4.61 11.26 2.27
N PRO A 98 -5.71 11.94 1.90
CA PRO A 98 -6.91 11.96 2.73
C PRO A 98 -7.52 10.57 2.89
N GLY A 99 -7.54 9.76 1.82
CA GLY A 99 -8.04 8.39 1.89
C GLY A 99 -7.19 7.51 2.82
N GLY A 100 -5.86 7.64 2.79
CA GLY A 100 -5.00 6.93 3.73
C GLY A 100 -5.21 7.33 5.19
N ARG A 101 -5.46 8.62 5.47
CA ARG A 101 -5.81 9.08 6.83
C ARG A 101 -7.13 8.47 7.32
N LEU A 102 -8.14 8.36 6.46
CA LEU A 102 -9.40 7.72 6.82
C LEU A 102 -9.22 6.23 7.17
N VAL A 103 -8.36 5.52 6.43
CA VAL A 103 -8.01 4.13 6.74
C VAL A 103 -7.25 4.03 8.06
N GLU A 104 -6.29 4.93 8.29
CA GLU A 104 -5.54 5.00 9.56
C GLU A 104 -6.48 5.20 10.76
N GLN A 105 -7.41 6.15 10.66
CA GLN A 105 -8.42 6.42 11.69
C GLN A 105 -9.33 5.22 11.94
N MET A 106 -9.77 4.53 10.88
CA MET A 106 -10.56 3.31 11.05
C MET A 106 -9.77 2.21 11.78
N LEU A 107 -8.47 2.07 11.50
CA LEU A 107 -7.60 1.15 12.23
C LEU A 107 -7.41 1.58 13.69
N ILE A 108 -7.31 2.89 14.00
CA ILE A 108 -7.23 3.40 15.39
C ILE A 108 -8.49 3.00 16.15
N GLN A 109 -9.66 3.24 15.58
CA GLN A 109 -10.93 2.92 16.23
C GLN A 109 -11.06 1.42 16.51
N ILE A 110 -10.63 0.55 15.59
CA ILE A 110 -10.65 -0.90 15.81
C ILE A 110 -9.70 -1.29 16.95
N ASP A 111 -8.50 -0.71 17.00
CA ASP A 111 -7.50 -0.95 18.04
C ASP A 111 -8.00 -0.55 19.44
N GLU A 112 -8.74 0.56 19.52
CA GLU A 112 -9.36 1.07 20.73
C GLU A 112 -10.68 0.35 21.11
N GLY A 113 -11.09 -0.66 20.34
CA GLY A 113 -12.34 -1.40 20.56
C GLY A 113 -13.61 -0.59 20.23
N MET A 114 -13.47 0.53 19.53
CA MET A 114 -14.58 1.33 19.04
C MET A 114 -15.14 0.71 17.76
N PHE A 115 -16.30 0.07 17.88
CA PHE A 115 -17.11 -0.35 16.74
C PHE A 115 -18.11 0.76 16.41
N ALA A 116 -17.99 1.35 15.22
CA ALA A 116 -19.00 2.23 14.62
C ALA A 116 -19.74 1.47 13.51
#